data_AF-A0A7R9ZVR0-F1
#
_entry.id   AF-A0A7R9ZVR0-F1
#
_cell.length_a   1.000
_cell.length_b   1.000
_cell.length_c   1.000
_cell.angle_alpha   90.00
_cell.angle_beta   90.00
_cell.angle_gamma   90.00
#
_symmetry.space_group_name_H-M   'P 1'
#
loop_
_entity.id
_entity.type
_entity.pdbx_description
1 polymer ?
#
loop_
_entity_poly.entity_id
_entity_poly.type
_entity_poly.pdbx_seq_one_letter_code
_entity_poly.pdbx_strand_id
1 'polypeptide(L)'
;GRPNLEPRACREACERVGTVWAQYQEQPGLLDPFLEEMIDPLIGAVCGAVRTSPKTPLDALPNLHLLSSLLYLLTAVRGYKTVSRFFPHEAADLEPCLEAAEAEAAAAQTDTWSTLYCLLLWLGMVLLT
;
A
#
# COMPACT_ATOMS: atom_id res chain seq x y z
N GLY A 1 -20.16 0.41 12.92
CA GLY A 1 -20.23 0.79 11.49
C GLY A 1 -19.02 1.63 11.18
N ARG A 2 -18.23 1.27 10.17
CA ARG A 2 -17.10 2.11 9.74
C ARG A 2 -17.70 3.35 9.06
N PRO A 3 -17.31 4.59 9.44
CA PRO A 3 -17.76 5.78 8.75
C PRO A 3 -17.34 5.65 7.29
N ASN A 4 -18.29 5.74 6.37
CA ASN A 4 -17.98 5.80 4.94
C ASN A 4 -17.37 7.19 4.70
N LEU A 5 -16.06 7.28 4.79
CA LEU A 5 -15.33 8.52 4.56
C LEU A 5 -15.44 8.87 3.07
N GLU A 6 -15.98 10.06 2.80
CA GLU A 6 -16.03 10.63 1.45
C GLU A 6 -14.61 10.60 0.83
N PRO A 7 -14.45 10.23 -0.46
CA PRO A 7 -13.15 10.09 -1.10
C PRO A 7 -12.25 11.34 -0.99
N ARG A 8 -12.85 12.54 -0.93
CA ARG A 8 -12.13 13.80 -0.73
C ARG A 8 -11.51 13.91 0.65
N ALA A 9 -12.25 13.59 1.70
CA ALA A 9 -11.74 13.64 3.07
C ALA A 9 -10.62 12.60 3.27
N CYS A 10 -10.73 11.43 2.62
CA CYS A 10 -9.68 10.42 2.64
C CYS A 10 -8.39 10.94 1.97
N ARG A 11 -8.51 11.60 0.82
CA ARG A 11 -7.38 12.26 0.13
C ARG A 11 -6.69 13.29 1.00
N GLU A 12 -7.44 14.23 1.57
CA GLU A 12 -6.87 15.28 2.44
C GLU A 12 -6.16 14.69 3.66
N ALA A 13 -6.75 13.64 4.26
CA ALA A 13 -6.11 12.93 5.37
C ALA A 13 -4.79 12.26 4.94
N CYS A 14 -4.77 11.58 3.79
CA CYS A 14 -3.56 10.94 3.27
C CYS A 14 -2.48 11.97 2.92
N GLU A 15 -2.83 13.10 2.32
CA GLU A 15 -1.89 14.18 2.01
C GLU A 15 -1.26 14.77 3.28
N ARG A 16 -2.06 14.99 4.33
CA ARG A 16 -1.57 15.44 5.63
C ARG A 16 -0.63 14.44 6.28
N VAL A 17 -1.01 13.15 6.29
CA VAL A 17 -0.17 12.07 6.83
C VAL A 17 1.15 11.99 6.06
N GLY A 18 1.10 12.03 4.73
CA GLY A 18 2.29 12.00 3.90
C GLY A 18 3.22 13.21 4.14
N THR A 19 2.64 14.40 4.33
CA THR A 19 3.41 15.60 4.71
C THR A 19 4.15 15.41 6.03
N VAL A 20 3.50 14.81 7.03
CA VAL A 20 4.12 14.52 8.33
C VAL A 20 5.23 13.50 8.18
N TRP A 21 5.00 12.38 7.49
CA TRP A 21 6.01 11.33 7.32
C TRP A 21 7.23 11.80 6.54
N ALA A 22 7.05 12.69 5.56
CA ALA A 22 8.16 13.28 4.81
C ALA A 22 9.15 14.04 5.70
N GLN A 23 8.70 14.60 6.83
CA GLN A 23 9.58 15.32 7.77
C GLN A 23 10.58 14.40 8.50
N TYR A 24 10.32 13.09 8.54
CA TYR A 24 11.18 12.12 9.19
C TYR A 24 12.30 11.60 8.29
N GLN A 25 12.44 12.07 7.05
CA GLN A 25 13.50 11.62 6.13
C GLN A 25 14.93 11.81 6.68
N GLU A 26 15.18 12.89 7.42
CA GLU A 26 16.51 13.17 8.02
C GLU A 26 16.83 12.23 9.21
N GLN A 27 15.81 11.80 9.95
CA GLN A 27 15.95 10.89 11.11
C GLN A 27 14.87 9.81 11.09
N PRO A 28 14.95 8.86 10.14
CA PRO A 28 13.86 7.93 9.87
C PRO A 28 13.64 6.94 11.01
N GLY A 29 14.68 6.63 11.80
CA GLY A 29 14.58 5.73 12.97
C GLY A 29 13.61 6.20 14.06
N LEU A 30 13.21 7.48 14.07
CA LEU A 30 12.19 7.99 15.02
C LEU A 30 10.80 7.37 14.78
N LEU A 31 10.53 6.85 13.59
CA LEU A 31 9.26 6.21 13.28
C LEU A 31 9.19 4.75 13.74
N ASP A 32 10.34 4.11 14.04
CA ASP A 32 10.43 2.67 14.32
C ASP A 32 9.44 2.17 15.39
N PRO A 33 9.24 2.87 16.52
CA PRO A 33 8.27 2.44 17.54
C PRO A 33 6.81 2.45 17.07
N PHE A 34 6.50 3.14 15.97
CA PHE A 34 5.14 3.36 15.47
C PHE A 34 4.87 2.66 14.13
N LEU A 35 5.88 2.00 13.54
CA LEU A 35 5.75 1.44 12.20
C LEU A 35 4.65 0.38 12.09
N GLU A 36 4.56 -0.52 13.07
CA GLU A 36 3.54 -1.57 13.08
C GLU A 36 2.13 -0.96 13.09
N GLU A 37 1.85 -0.04 14.02
CA GLU A 37 0.57 0.65 14.12
C GLU A 37 0.19 1.45 12.86
N MET A 38 1.21 1.97 12.15
CA MET A 38 1.01 2.73 10.91
C MET A 38 0.83 1.83 9.68
N ILE A 39 1.58 0.74 9.58
CA ILE A 39 1.66 -0.09 8.36
C ILE A 39 0.57 -1.15 8.33
N ASP A 40 0.29 -1.81 9.46
CA ASP A 40 -0.70 -2.89 9.55
C ASP A 40 -2.08 -2.51 9.00
N PRO A 41 -2.69 -1.36 9.36
CA PRO A 41 -4.00 -0.99 8.81
C PRO A 41 -3.94 -0.71 7.30
N LEU A 42 -2.82 -0.21 6.78
CA LEU A 42 -2.65 0.07 5.36
C LEU A 42 -2.53 -1.23 4.56
N ILE A 43 -1.61 -2.12 4.96
CA ILE A 43 -1.43 -3.43 4.32
C ILE A 43 -2.72 -4.24 4.44
N GLY A 44 -3.35 -4.28 5.61
CA GLY A 44 -4.60 -4.99 5.81
C GLY A 44 -5.72 -4.53 4.88
N ALA A 45 -5.83 -3.21 4.64
CA ALA A 45 -6.81 -2.66 3.72
C ALA A 45 -6.50 -3.02 2.25
N VAL A 46 -5.23 -2.89 1.82
CA VAL A 46 -4.81 -3.21 0.45
C VAL A 46 -4.94 -4.70 0.18
N CYS A 47 -4.37 -5.55 1.02
CA CYS A 47 -4.43 -7.01 0.87
C CYS A 47 -5.88 -7.52 0.95
N GLY A 48 -6.69 -6.99 1.87
CA GLY A 48 -8.10 -7.37 1.99
C GLY A 48 -8.90 -7.05 0.73
N ALA A 49 -8.66 -5.90 0.11
CA ALA A 49 -9.31 -5.52 -1.14
C ALA A 49 -8.85 -6.38 -2.32
N VAL A 50 -7.54 -6.61 -2.46
CA VAL A 50 -6.96 -7.46 -3.52
C VAL A 50 -7.52 -8.88 -3.43
N ARG A 51 -7.61 -9.46 -2.24
CA ARG A 51 -8.22 -10.79 -2.04
C ARG A 51 -9.70 -10.83 -2.40
N THR A 52 -10.42 -9.73 -2.24
CA THR A 52 -11.87 -9.65 -2.51
C THR A 52 -12.17 -9.39 -3.98
N SER A 53 -11.33 -8.62 -4.67
CA SER A 53 -11.58 -8.15 -6.04
C SER A 53 -10.27 -7.95 -6.82
N PRO A 54 -9.51 -9.01 -7.10
CA PRO A 54 -8.17 -8.91 -7.67
C PRO A 54 -8.16 -8.33 -9.09
N LYS A 55 -9.23 -8.55 -9.87
CA LYS A 55 -9.32 -8.09 -11.28
C LYS A 55 -9.82 -6.65 -11.43
N THR A 56 -10.20 -6.01 -10.33
CA THR A 56 -10.65 -4.62 -10.36
C THR A 56 -9.41 -3.75 -10.25
N PRO A 57 -9.12 -2.90 -11.25
CA PRO A 57 -7.97 -2.02 -11.14
C PRO A 57 -8.19 -1.07 -9.96
N LEU A 58 -7.11 -0.80 -9.23
CA LEU A 58 -7.20 -0.13 -7.92
C LEU A 58 -7.49 1.36 -8.06
N ASP A 59 -7.36 1.91 -9.27
CA ASP A 59 -7.86 3.24 -9.65
C ASP A 59 -9.38 3.39 -9.47
N ALA A 60 -10.15 2.33 -9.73
CA ALA A 60 -11.59 2.25 -9.49
C ALA A 60 -11.93 2.23 -8.00
N LEU A 61 -10.92 2.01 -7.15
CA LEU A 61 -10.99 2.04 -5.70
C LEU A 61 -10.10 3.18 -5.17
N PRO A 62 -10.50 4.46 -5.37
CA PRO A 62 -9.63 5.62 -5.20
C PRO A 62 -8.97 5.72 -3.81
N ASN A 63 -9.63 5.20 -2.77
CA ASN A 63 -9.06 5.16 -1.43
C ASN A 63 -7.86 4.20 -1.35
N LEU A 64 -7.89 3.06 -2.03
CA LEU A 64 -6.78 2.08 -2.00
C LEU A 64 -5.54 2.61 -2.69
N HIS A 65 -5.68 3.31 -3.82
CA HIS A 65 -4.55 3.97 -4.45
C HIS A 65 -3.89 5.00 -3.51
N LEU A 66 -4.68 5.75 -2.73
CA LEU A 66 -4.16 6.65 -1.70
C LEU A 66 -3.39 5.89 -0.61
N LEU A 67 -3.91 4.75 -0.13
CA LEU A 67 -3.23 3.91 0.86
C LEU A 67 -1.93 3.31 0.31
N SER A 68 -1.94 2.81 -0.92
CA SER A 68 -0.73 2.32 -1.60
C SER A 68 0.31 3.44 -1.79
N SER A 69 -0.12 4.67 -2.02
CA SER A 69 0.79 5.81 -2.11
C SER A 69 1.42 6.15 -0.76
N LEU A 70 0.68 6.02 0.34
CA LEU A 70 1.22 6.13 1.69
C LEU A 70 2.22 5.02 2.01
N LEU A 71 1.91 3.77 1.64
CA LEU A 71 2.84 2.64 1.78
C LEU A 71 4.12 2.88 0.99
N TYR A 72 4.01 3.31 -0.27
CA TYR A 72 5.16 3.70 -1.08
C TYR A 72 6.00 4.77 -0.38
N LEU A 73 5.38 5.84 0.13
CA LEU A 73 6.10 6.89 0.84
C LEU A 73 6.85 6.35 2.07
N LEU A 74 6.24 5.44 2.84
CA LEU A 74 6.93 4.78 3.97
C LEU A 74 8.13 3.96 3.50
N THR A 75 8.03 3.28 2.36
CA THR A 75 9.17 2.57 1.78
C THR A 75 10.30 3.51 1.38
N ALA A 76 9.98 4.74 0.95
CA ALA A 76 10.96 5.76 0.63
C ALA A 76 11.61 6.37 1.88
N VAL A 77 10.84 6.60 2.95
CA VAL A 77 11.34 7.18 4.21
C VAL A 77 12.14 6.17 5.04
N ARG A 78 11.61 4.96 5.28
CA ARG A 78 12.27 3.95 6.13
C ARG A 78 13.12 2.94 5.38
N GLY A 79 12.85 2.73 4.10
CA GLY A 79 13.45 1.69 3.28
C GLY A 79 12.51 0.50 3.08
N TYR A 80 12.49 -0.01 1.85
CA TYR A 80 11.60 -1.10 1.44
C TYR A 80 11.77 -2.35 2.29
N LYS A 81 12.99 -2.73 2.72
CA LYS A 81 13.24 -3.94 3.53
C LYS A 81 12.54 -3.91 4.88
N THR A 82 12.34 -2.72 5.44
CA THR A 82 11.67 -2.56 6.74
C THR A 82 10.17 -2.73 6.54
N VAL A 83 9.61 -2.01 5.55
CA VAL A 83 8.16 -2.04 5.27
C VAL A 83 7.71 -3.38 4.69
N SER A 84 8.54 -4.01 3.85
CA SER A 84 8.18 -5.25 3.15
C SER A 84 7.94 -6.42 4.10
N ARG A 85 8.57 -6.41 5.28
CA ARG A 85 8.40 -7.43 6.33
C ARG A 85 6.99 -7.48 6.93
N PHE A 86 6.20 -6.44 6.75
CA PHE A 86 4.82 -6.38 7.23
C PHE A 86 3.82 -6.96 6.23
N PHE A 87 4.24 -7.26 5.00
CA PHE A 87 3.35 -7.92 4.04
C PHE A 87 3.14 -9.38 4.41
N PRO A 88 1.92 -9.92 4.18
CA PRO A 88 1.66 -11.33 4.42
C PRO A 88 2.45 -12.21 3.43
N HIS A 89 2.83 -13.38 3.91
CA HIS A 89 3.73 -14.33 3.26
C HIS A 89 3.02 -15.62 2.85
N GLU A 90 1.70 -15.58 2.71
CA GLU A 90 0.90 -16.79 2.47
C GLU A 90 0.91 -17.14 0.97
N ALA A 91 1.19 -18.40 0.64
CA ALA A 91 1.17 -18.86 -0.76
C ALA A 91 -0.21 -18.68 -1.43
N ALA A 92 -1.28 -18.65 -0.64
CA ALA A 92 -2.64 -18.37 -1.11
C ALA A 92 -2.82 -16.94 -1.65
N ASP A 93 -1.91 -16.02 -1.30
CA ASP A 93 -1.95 -14.64 -1.77
C ASP A 93 -1.28 -14.45 -3.14
N LEU A 94 -0.55 -15.46 -3.64
CA LEU A 94 0.19 -15.37 -4.89
C LEU A 94 -0.71 -15.05 -6.08
N GLU A 95 -1.76 -15.87 -6.28
CA GLU A 95 -2.69 -15.72 -7.38
C GLU A 95 -3.46 -14.38 -7.35
N PRO A 96 -4.14 -13.99 -6.26
CA PRO A 96 -4.87 -12.72 -6.24
C PRO A 96 -3.94 -11.50 -6.36
N CYS A 97 -2.73 -11.56 -5.80
CA CYS A 97 -1.77 -10.47 -5.92
C CYS A 97 -1.22 -10.34 -7.35
N LEU A 98 -0.98 -11.46 -8.03
CA LEU A 98 -0.54 -11.47 -9.42
C LEU A 98 -1.63 -10.93 -10.35
N GLU A 99 -2.87 -11.42 -10.21
CA GLU A 99 -4.01 -10.93 -11.01
C GLU A 99 -4.21 -9.41 -10.84
N ALA A 100 -4.06 -8.89 -9.62
CA ALA A 100 -4.14 -7.46 -9.36
C ALA A 100 -2.98 -6.67 -10.00
N ALA A 101 -1.75 -7.21 -9.94
CA ALA A 101 -0.60 -6.57 -10.57
C ALA A 101 -0.74 -6.51 -12.10
N GLU A 102 -1.26 -7.58 -12.71
CA GLU A 102 -1.54 -7.63 -14.15
C GLU A 102 -2.65 -6.66 -14.55
N ALA A 103 -3.75 -6.60 -13.79
CA ALA A 103 -4.85 -5.67 -14.04
C ALA A 103 -4.38 -4.20 -13.94
N GLU A 104 -3.59 -3.88 -12.92
CA GLU A 104 -3.03 -2.54 -12.73
C GLU A 104 -2.03 -2.17 -13.85
N ALA A 105 -1.18 -3.12 -14.25
CA ALA A 105 -0.25 -2.93 -15.36
C ALA A 105 -0.98 -2.74 -16.70
N ALA A 106 -2.07 -3.48 -16.93
CA ALA A 106 -2.88 -3.38 -18.15
C ALA A 106 -3.66 -2.06 -18.24
N ALA A 107 -4.05 -1.48 -17.10
CA ALA A 107 -4.67 -0.15 -17.06
C ALA A 107 -3.70 0.96 -17.54
N ALA A 108 -2.38 0.71 -17.48
CA ALA A 108 -1.32 1.57 -17.99
C ALA A 108 -1.40 3.04 -17.52
N GLN A 109 -1.94 3.27 -16.33
CA GLN A 109 -2.10 4.60 -15.77
C GLN A 109 -0.81 5.08 -15.12
N THR A 110 -0.30 6.23 -15.57
CA THR A 110 0.95 6.80 -15.03
C THR A 110 0.80 7.19 -13.56
N ASP A 111 -0.40 7.60 -13.15
CA ASP A 111 -0.64 8.13 -11.80
C ASP A 111 -0.75 7.04 -10.72
N THR A 112 -0.90 5.76 -11.09
CA THR A 112 -1.12 4.66 -10.15
C THR A 112 0.08 3.74 -9.93
N TRP A 113 1.26 4.16 -10.39
CA TRP A 113 2.51 3.40 -10.27
C TRP A 113 2.84 2.98 -8.82
N SER A 114 2.44 3.76 -7.82
CA SER A 114 2.64 3.44 -6.40
C SER A 114 1.85 2.19 -5.99
N THR A 115 0.69 1.98 -6.59
CA THR A 115 -0.12 0.76 -6.43
C THR A 115 0.60 -0.44 -7.01
N LEU A 116 1.04 -0.37 -8.27
CA LEU A 116 1.77 -1.45 -8.91
C LEU A 116 3.06 -1.78 -8.14
N TYR A 117 3.77 -0.75 -7.67
CA TYR A 117 4.93 -0.92 -6.81
C TYR A 117 4.60 -1.73 -5.54
N CYS A 118 3.52 -1.39 -4.83
CA CYS A 118 3.12 -2.11 -3.62
C CYS A 118 2.75 -3.57 -3.92
N LEU A 119 2.06 -3.84 -5.03
CA LEU A 119 1.71 -5.20 -5.46
C LEU A 119 2.96 -6.02 -5.81
N LEU A 120 3.91 -5.43 -6.55
CA LEU A 120 5.18 -6.08 -6.88
C LEU A 120 6.04 -6.34 -5.63
N LEU A 121 6.03 -5.40 -4.67
CA LEU A 121 6.71 -5.58 -3.40
C LEU A 121 6.10 -6.76 -2.63
N TRP A 122 4.77 -6.84 -2.57
CA TRP A 122 4.07 -7.95 -1.94
C TRP A 122 4.35 -9.29 -2.63
N LEU A 123 4.26 -9.35 -3.96
CA LEU A 123 4.64 -10.54 -4.75
C LEU A 123 6.07 -10.99 -4.44
N GLY A 124 7.00 -10.05 -4.33
CA GLY A 124 8.37 -10.33 -3.91
C GLY A 124 8.42 -11.04 -2.55
N MET A 125 7.61 -10.62 -1.59
CA MET A 125 7.56 -11.24 -0.26
C MET A 125 6.91 -12.62 -0.26
N VAL A 126 5.94 -12.88 -1.14
CA VAL A 126 5.28 -14.20 -1.30
C VAL A 126 6.17 -15.18 -2.07
N LEU A 127 7.01 -14.71 -2.99
CA LEU A 127 7.92 -15.56 -3.77
C LEU A 127 9.25 -15.86 -3.06
N LEU A 128 9.64 -15.04 -2.07
CA LEU A 128 10.88 -15.19 -1.29
C LEU A 128 10.72 -16.08 -0.04
N THR A 129 9.52 -16.60 0.22
CA THR A 129 9.26 -17.63 1.25
C THR A 129 9.77 -18.99 0.83
#